data_AF-Q61112-F1
#
_entry.id   AF-Q61112-F1
#
_cell.length_a   1.000
_cell.length_b   1.000
_cell.length_c   1.000
_cell.angle_alpha   90.00
_cell.angle_beta   90.00
_cell.angle_gamma   90.00
#
_symmetry.space_group_name_H-M   'P 1'
#
loop_
_entity.id
_entity.type
_entity.pdbx_description
1 polymer ?
#
loop_
_entity_poly.entity_id
_entity_poly.type
_entity_poly.pdbx_seq_one_letter_code
_entity_poly.pdbx_strand_id
1 'polypeptide(L)'
;MVWLVAMTPRQSSLCGLAAHGLWFLGLVLLMDATARPANHSSTRERAANREENEIMPPDHLNGVKLEMDGHLNKDFHQEVFLGKDMDGFDEDSEPRRSRRKLMVIFSKVDVNTDRRISAKEMQHWIMEKTAEHFQEAVKENKLHFRAVDPDGDGHVSWDEYKVKFLASKGHNEREIAEAIKNHEELKVDEETQEVLGNLRDRWYQADNPPADLLLTEDEFLSFLHPEHSRGMLKFMVKEIFRDLDQDGDKQLSLPEFISLPVGTVENQQGQDIDDNWVKDRKKEFEELIDSNHDGIVTMEELENYMDPMNEYNALNEAKQMIAIADENQNHHLEPEEILKYSEFFTGSKLMDYARNVHEEF
;
A
#
# COMPACT_ATOMS: atom_id res chain seq x y z
N MET A 1 32.18 68.91 15.68
CA MET A 1 32.78 68.35 16.91
C MET A 1 32.87 66.84 16.68
N VAL A 2 34.08 66.27 16.51
CA VAL A 2 35.09 65.93 17.54
C VAL A 2 34.72 64.60 18.22
N TRP A 3 35.23 63.48 17.67
CA TRP A 3 36.36 62.62 18.16
C TRP A 3 35.97 61.78 19.41
N LEU A 4 35.89 60.44 19.39
CA LEU A 4 36.87 59.32 19.22
C LEU A 4 37.66 58.96 20.52
N VAL A 5 38.06 57.67 20.65
CA VAL A 5 38.98 57.05 21.65
C VAL A 5 38.35 56.68 23.02
N ALA A 6 38.73 55.63 23.79
CA ALA A 6 39.07 54.20 23.56
C ALA A 6 39.38 53.51 24.95
N MET A 7 39.98 52.29 24.92
CA MET A 7 40.86 51.66 25.96
C MET A 7 40.28 50.74 27.08
N THR A 8 40.18 49.44 26.73
CA THR A 8 40.90 48.25 27.30
C THR A 8 40.77 47.75 28.78
N PRO A 9 40.99 46.43 29.05
CA PRO A 9 40.62 45.74 30.32
C PRO A 9 41.78 45.08 31.12
N ARG A 10 41.45 44.31 32.18
CA ARG A 10 42.31 43.50 33.10
C ARG A 10 41.42 42.48 33.88
N GLN A 11 41.84 41.34 34.48
CA GLN A 11 43.12 40.58 34.53
C GLN A 11 42.90 39.14 35.15
N SER A 12 43.82 38.18 34.90
CA SER A 12 44.33 37.06 35.78
C SER A 12 43.46 36.43 36.90
N SER A 13 43.32 35.09 37.07
CA SER A 13 44.30 34.08 37.57
C SER A 13 43.56 32.73 37.91
N LEU A 14 44.13 31.55 38.28
CA LEU A 14 45.39 30.80 38.03
C LEU A 14 45.30 29.37 38.67
N CYS A 15 45.81 28.31 38.00
CA CYS A 15 46.22 26.95 38.51
C CYS A 15 45.20 26.02 39.24
N GLY A 16 45.32 24.68 39.22
CA GLY A 16 46.21 23.76 38.44
C GLY A 16 46.37 22.34 39.05
N LEU A 17 46.96 21.40 38.29
CA LEU A 17 47.46 20.03 38.65
C LEU A 17 46.40 18.94 39.00
N ALA A 18 46.63 17.61 38.85
CA ALA A 18 47.51 16.83 37.94
C ALA A 18 47.24 15.28 38.02
N ALA A 19 47.61 14.56 36.94
CA ALA A 19 48.08 13.16 36.87
C ALA A 19 47.09 11.95 36.90
N HIS A 20 47.46 10.94 36.08
CA HIS A 20 46.92 9.56 35.94
C HIS A 20 45.47 9.41 35.43
N GLY A 21 45.10 8.39 34.63
CA GLY A 21 45.90 7.36 33.95
C GLY A 21 45.05 6.21 33.39
N LEU A 22 45.64 5.39 32.51
CA LEU A 22 45.08 4.18 31.84
C LEU A 22 44.03 4.38 30.73
N TRP A 23 44.15 3.54 29.69
CA TRP A 23 43.17 3.34 28.62
C TRP A 23 41.99 2.49 29.11
N PHE A 24 40.82 2.69 28.50
CA PHE A 24 39.90 1.59 28.19
C PHE A 24 39.20 1.84 26.84
N LEU A 25 38.92 0.76 26.10
CA LEU A 25 38.16 0.83 24.85
C LEU A 25 36.68 1.10 25.17
N GLY A 26 36.08 2.09 24.51
CA GLY A 26 34.63 2.15 24.33
C GLY A 26 34.24 1.18 23.21
N LEU A 27 33.26 0.31 23.45
CA LEU A 27 32.83 -0.68 22.47
C LEU A 27 32.15 0.00 21.28
N VAL A 28 32.44 -0.48 20.07
CA VAL A 28 31.55 -0.25 18.92
C VAL A 28 30.33 -1.15 19.13
N LEU A 29 29.18 -0.54 19.44
CA LEU A 29 27.89 -1.21 19.29
C LEU A 29 27.49 -1.11 17.82
N LEU A 30 27.92 -2.10 17.04
CA LEU A 30 27.14 -2.50 15.88
C LEU A 30 25.82 -3.05 16.42
N MET A 31 24.74 -2.33 16.21
CA MET A 31 23.41 -2.93 16.24
C MET A 31 23.25 -3.59 14.88
N ASP A 32 23.13 -4.92 14.85
CA ASP A 32 22.87 -5.67 13.63
C ASP A 32 21.41 -5.43 13.21
N ALA A 33 21.16 -4.25 12.63
CA ALA A 33 19.93 -3.93 11.93
C ALA A 33 19.93 -4.73 10.62
N THR A 34 19.41 -5.96 10.68
CA THR A 34 19.12 -6.78 9.51
C THR A 34 17.99 -6.14 8.72
N ALA A 35 18.35 -5.25 7.80
CA ALA A 35 17.40 -4.68 6.84
C ALA A 35 16.82 -5.84 6.00
N ARG A 36 15.48 -5.97 6.00
CA ARG A 36 14.77 -6.86 5.07
C ARG A 36 15.06 -6.37 3.64
N PRO A 37 15.33 -7.25 2.66
CA PRO A 37 15.26 -6.87 1.27
C PRO A 37 13.82 -6.47 0.93
N ALA A 38 13.62 -5.34 0.24
CA ALA A 38 12.30 -4.96 -0.24
C ALA A 38 11.89 -5.85 -1.41
N ASN A 39 10.66 -6.37 -1.40
CA ASN A 39 10.15 -7.23 -2.46
C ASN A 39 9.82 -6.40 -3.72
N HIS A 40 10.60 -6.58 -4.77
CA HIS A 40 10.38 -5.88 -6.05
C HIS A 40 9.29 -6.57 -6.91
N SER A 41 8.01 -6.40 -6.55
CA SER A 41 6.85 -6.96 -7.28
C SER A 41 6.31 -6.09 -8.43
N SER A 42 7.06 -5.11 -8.93
CA SER A 42 6.56 -4.23 -9.99
C SER A 42 6.47 -4.95 -11.35
N THR A 43 5.33 -4.78 -12.04
CA THR A 43 5.02 -5.17 -13.44
C THR A 43 4.52 -6.61 -13.73
N ARG A 44 3.19 -6.74 -13.75
CA ARG A 44 2.41 -7.41 -14.83
C ARG A 44 2.71 -8.90 -15.13
N GLU A 45 2.42 -9.78 -14.17
CA GLU A 45 2.20 -11.23 -14.43
C GLU A 45 0.78 -11.72 -14.02
N ARG A 46 -0.21 -10.81 -14.07
CA ARG A 46 -1.60 -10.91 -13.55
C ARG A 46 -2.46 -12.10 -14.08
N ALA A 47 -1.92 -13.01 -14.90
CA ALA A 47 -2.67 -14.05 -15.61
C ALA A 47 -2.08 -15.48 -15.56
N ALA A 48 -0.80 -15.68 -15.21
CA ALA A 48 -0.18 -17.01 -15.22
C ALA A 48 -0.31 -17.75 -13.89
N ASN A 49 -0.04 -17.06 -12.78
CA ASN A 49 0.19 -17.68 -11.47
C ASN A 49 -1.04 -17.61 -10.54
N ARG A 50 -2.26 -17.52 -11.11
CA ARG A 50 -3.51 -17.27 -10.34
C ARG A 50 -3.80 -18.40 -9.34
N GLU A 51 -3.67 -19.68 -9.74
CA GLU A 51 -3.91 -20.84 -8.85
C GLU A 51 -2.78 -21.05 -7.81
N GLU A 52 -1.54 -20.61 -8.07
CA GLU A 52 -0.38 -20.90 -7.20
C GLU A 52 -0.31 -20.00 -5.95
N ASN A 53 -1.01 -18.86 -5.96
CA ASN A 53 -0.91 -17.80 -4.95
C ASN A 53 -2.21 -17.53 -4.17
N GLU A 54 -3.31 -18.27 -4.39
CA GLU A 54 -4.63 -18.00 -3.76
C GLU A 54 -4.60 -17.93 -2.22
N ILE A 55 -3.67 -18.67 -1.58
CA ILE A 55 -3.49 -18.71 -0.12
C ILE A 55 -2.34 -17.82 0.39
N MET A 56 -1.68 -17.06 -0.48
CA MET A 56 -0.68 -16.07 -0.08
C MET A 56 -1.39 -14.72 0.10
N PRO A 57 -1.22 -14.02 1.25
CA PRO A 57 -1.69 -12.65 1.36
C PRO A 57 -1.10 -11.82 0.22
N PRO A 58 -1.92 -11.10 -0.58
CA PRO A 58 -1.42 -10.32 -1.68
C PRO A 58 -0.58 -9.14 -1.17
N ASP A 59 0.43 -8.79 -1.97
CA ASP A 59 1.25 -7.58 -1.79
C ASP A 59 0.42 -6.31 -2.08
N HIS A 60 -0.40 -6.40 -3.13
CA HIS A 60 -1.29 -5.36 -3.61
C HIS A 60 -2.69 -5.48 -2.98
N LEU A 61 -3.20 -4.36 -2.46
CA LEU A 61 -4.48 -4.32 -1.74
C LEU A 61 -5.52 -3.48 -2.49
N ASN A 62 -6.45 -4.17 -3.17
CA ASN A 62 -7.49 -3.54 -4.00
C ASN A 62 -8.28 -2.48 -3.20
N GLY A 63 -8.23 -1.23 -3.64
CA GLY A 63 -8.93 -0.12 -3.01
C GLY A 63 -8.24 0.43 -1.75
N VAL A 64 -6.96 0.11 -1.50
CA VAL A 64 -6.11 0.73 -0.47
C VAL A 64 -5.00 1.55 -1.13
N LYS A 65 -4.63 2.69 -0.53
CA LYS A 65 -3.71 3.67 -1.14
C LYS A 65 -2.22 3.30 -1.04
N LEU A 66 -1.82 2.48 -0.07
CA LEU A 66 -0.49 1.88 -0.01
C LEU A 66 -0.57 0.37 -0.15
N GLU A 67 0.43 -0.20 -0.80
CA GLU A 67 0.67 -1.64 -0.85
C GLU A 67 1.23 -2.14 0.50
N MET A 68 1.34 -3.46 0.68
CA MET A 68 1.77 -4.08 1.94
C MET A 68 3.15 -3.62 2.44
N ASP A 69 4.03 -3.17 1.55
CA ASP A 69 5.39 -2.70 1.84
C ASP A 69 5.48 -1.16 2.02
N GLY A 70 4.37 -0.44 1.89
CA GLY A 70 4.29 1.00 2.03
C GLY A 70 4.57 1.81 0.76
N HIS A 71 4.77 1.20 -0.41
CA HIS A 71 4.73 1.93 -1.69
C HIS A 71 3.32 2.45 -2.00
N LEU A 72 3.21 3.48 -2.85
CA LEU A 72 1.91 3.94 -3.37
C LEU A 72 1.33 2.90 -4.33
N ASN A 73 0.07 2.51 -4.11
CA ASN A 73 -0.72 1.81 -5.11
C ASN A 73 -0.96 2.75 -6.31
N LYS A 74 -0.49 2.33 -7.50
CA LYS A 74 -0.56 3.11 -8.75
C LYS A 74 -1.84 2.87 -9.54
N ASP A 75 -2.50 1.74 -9.33
CA ASP A 75 -3.76 1.38 -9.97
C ASP A 75 -4.97 1.88 -9.15
N PHE A 76 -4.77 2.31 -7.89
CA PHE A 76 -5.81 2.73 -6.93
C PHE A 76 -6.96 3.55 -7.52
N HIS A 77 -6.66 4.63 -8.26
CA HIS A 77 -7.68 5.49 -8.87
C HIS A 77 -8.55 4.75 -9.90
N GLN A 78 -7.99 3.74 -10.56
CA GLN A 78 -8.67 2.87 -11.52
C GLN A 78 -9.47 1.78 -10.81
N GLU A 79 -8.96 1.21 -9.71
CA GLU A 79 -9.68 0.25 -8.86
C GLU A 79 -10.94 0.86 -8.27
N VAL A 80 -10.84 2.00 -7.58
CA VAL A 80 -12.02 2.66 -6.96
C VAL A 80 -13.00 3.23 -8.00
N PHE A 81 -12.57 3.36 -9.26
CA PHE A 81 -13.44 3.82 -10.35
C PHE A 81 -14.09 2.69 -11.16
N LEU A 82 -13.40 1.59 -11.41
CA LEU A 82 -13.89 0.47 -12.23
C LEU A 82 -14.32 -0.72 -11.39
N GLY A 83 -13.60 -1.01 -10.31
CA GLY A 83 -13.61 -2.28 -9.58
C GLY A 83 -13.60 -3.47 -10.54
N LYS A 84 -14.59 -4.36 -10.41
CA LYS A 84 -14.80 -5.51 -11.32
C LYS A 84 -14.80 -5.21 -12.83
N ASP A 85 -15.03 -3.95 -13.24
CA ASP A 85 -14.98 -3.56 -14.65
C ASP A 85 -13.51 -3.41 -15.17
N MET A 86 -12.45 -3.51 -14.33
CA MET A 86 -11.01 -3.34 -14.68
C MET A 86 -10.51 -4.24 -15.82
N ASP A 87 -10.64 -5.57 -15.70
CA ASP A 87 -10.36 -6.58 -16.76
C ASP A 87 -11.15 -6.29 -18.07
N GLY A 88 -12.02 -5.29 -18.06
CA GLY A 88 -12.72 -4.77 -19.21
C GLY A 88 -12.00 -3.69 -20.03
N PHE A 89 -10.84 -3.18 -19.63
CA PHE A 89 -10.16 -2.05 -20.25
C PHE A 89 -8.72 -2.30 -20.74
N ASP A 90 -8.24 -3.54 -20.68
CA ASP A 90 -6.95 -4.01 -21.21
C ASP A 90 -6.61 -3.44 -22.61
N GLU A 91 -5.32 -3.27 -22.91
CA GLU A 91 -4.80 -2.66 -24.16
C GLU A 91 -5.39 -3.25 -25.46
N ASP A 92 -5.71 -4.55 -25.48
CA ASP A 92 -6.35 -5.24 -26.63
C ASP A 92 -7.85 -4.86 -26.83
N SER A 93 -8.43 -4.06 -25.94
CA SER A 93 -9.83 -3.68 -25.95
C SER A 93 -10.16 -2.60 -27.00
N GLU A 94 -10.62 -3.05 -28.17
CA GLU A 94 -11.40 -2.30 -29.17
C GLU A 94 -11.93 -0.93 -28.67
N PRO A 95 -11.32 0.21 -29.05
CA PRO A 95 -11.61 1.52 -28.43
C PRO A 95 -13.09 1.94 -28.50
N ARG A 96 -13.82 1.51 -29.54
CA ARG A 96 -15.28 1.72 -29.67
C ARG A 96 -16.10 0.93 -28.63
N ARG A 97 -15.58 -0.16 -28.05
CA ARG A 97 -16.17 -0.91 -26.93
C ARG A 97 -15.81 -0.27 -25.61
N SER A 98 -14.53 0.04 -25.38
CA SER A 98 -14.04 0.66 -24.14
C SER A 98 -14.69 2.02 -23.89
N ARG A 99 -14.84 2.85 -24.94
CA ARG A 99 -15.64 4.10 -24.87
C ARG A 99 -17.10 3.86 -24.47
N ARG A 100 -17.72 2.76 -24.89
CA ARG A 100 -19.09 2.42 -24.47
C ARG A 100 -19.13 1.94 -23.02
N LYS A 101 -18.15 1.16 -22.56
CA LYS A 101 -18.03 0.77 -21.14
C LYS A 101 -17.88 1.99 -20.24
N LEU A 102 -16.97 2.91 -20.57
CA LEU A 102 -16.73 4.13 -19.78
C LEU A 102 -17.97 5.03 -19.71
N MET A 103 -18.74 5.14 -20.79
CA MET A 103 -20.02 5.89 -20.79
C MET A 103 -21.14 5.16 -20.03
N VAL A 104 -21.13 3.81 -19.96
CA VAL A 104 -22.02 3.05 -19.07
C VAL A 104 -21.63 3.28 -17.62
N ILE A 105 -20.35 3.29 -17.27
CA ILE A 105 -19.86 3.60 -15.92
C ILE A 105 -20.24 5.02 -15.53
N PHE A 106 -19.97 6.03 -16.36
CA PHE A 106 -20.43 7.41 -16.15
C PHE A 106 -21.93 7.48 -15.84
N SER A 107 -22.75 6.71 -16.57
CA SER A 107 -24.21 6.64 -16.37
C SER A 107 -24.64 5.86 -15.11
N LYS A 108 -23.73 5.17 -14.41
CA LYS A 108 -23.94 4.64 -13.05
C LYS A 108 -23.58 5.69 -11.98
N VAL A 109 -22.50 6.46 -12.21
CA VAL A 109 -22.02 7.49 -11.26
C VAL A 109 -22.94 8.72 -11.24
N ASP A 110 -23.46 9.15 -12.40
CA ASP A 110 -24.45 10.24 -12.53
C ASP A 110 -25.83 9.79 -12.01
N VAL A 111 -25.94 9.66 -10.68
CA VAL A 111 -27.15 9.23 -9.97
C VAL A 111 -28.29 10.23 -10.15
N ASN A 112 -27.97 11.53 -10.24
CA ASN A 112 -28.98 12.58 -10.40
C ASN A 112 -29.46 12.75 -11.87
N THR A 113 -28.69 12.25 -12.85
CA THR A 113 -28.93 12.27 -14.31
C THR A 113 -28.84 13.64 -14.99
N ASP A 114 -28.12 14.60 -14.41
CA ASP A 114 -27.87 15.92 -15.03
C ASP A 114 -26.62 15.98 -15.93
N ARG A 115 -26.01 14.81 -16.20
CA ARG A 115 -24.90 14.57 -17.16
C ARG A 115 -23.54 15.11 -16.76
N ARG A 116 -23.28 15.23 -15.46
CA ARG A 116 -21.99 15.64 -14.90
C ARG A 116 -21.83 14.99 -13.54
N ILE A 117 -20.65 14.46 -13.23
CA ILE A 117 -20.42 13.79 -11.96
C ILE A 117 -19.97 14.83 -10.93
N SER A 118 -20.74 15.02 -9.87
CA SER A 118 -20.30 15.82 -8.72
C SER A 118 -19.34 15.03 -7.82
N ALA A 119 -18.54 15.74 -7.02
CA ALA A 119 -17.65 15.10 -6.02
C ALA A 119 -18.40 14.23 -4.99
N LYS A 120 -19.72 14.42 -4.81
CA LYS A 120 -20.54 13.57 -3.92
C LYS A 120 -21.05 12.29 -4.59
N GLU A 121 -21.29 12.34 -5.89
CA GLU A 121 -21.60 11.15 -6.69
C GLU A 121 -20.34 10.28 -6.87
N MET A 122 -19.19 10.89 -7.16
CA MET A 122 -17.91 10.17 -7.21
C MET A 122 -17.54 9.58 -5.83
N GLN A 123 -17.75 10.29 -4.71
CA GLN A 123 -17.55 9.73 -3.36
C GLN A 123 -18.44 8.49 -3.14
N HIS A 124 -19.73 8.55 -3.48
CA HIS A 124 -20.65 7.41 -3.32
C HIS A 124 -20.18 6.22 -4.17
N TRP A 125 -19.78 6.48 -5.42
CA TRP A 125 -19.30 5.44 -6.33
C TRP A 125 -18.02 4.76 -5.84
N ILE A 126 -17.03 5.53 -5.37
CA ILE A 126 -15.82 5.01 -4.72
C ILE A 126 -16.20 4.07 -3.56
N MET A 127 -17.09 4.50 -2.67
CA MET A 127 -17.52 3.70 -1.52
C MET A 127 -18.30 2.44 -1.93
N GLU A 128 -19.11 2.51 -2.99
CA GLU A 128 -19.79 1.35 -3.58
C GLU A 128 -18.78 0.35 -4.16
N LYS A 129 -17.68 0.83 -4.75
CA LYS A 129 -16.60 0.01 -5.30
C LYS A 129 -15.69 -0.62 -4.26
N THR A 130 -15.28 0.11 -3.22
CA THR A 130 -14.58 -0.49 -2.07
C THR A 130 -15.46 -1.57 -1.42
N ALA A 131 -16.74 -1.28 -1.19
CA ALA A 131 -17.67 -2.27 -0.62
C ALA A 131 -17.89 -3.48 -1.55
N GLU A 132 -17.88 -3.28 -2.88
CA GLU A 132 -17.95 -4.37 -3.86
C GLU A 132 -16.74 -5.31 -3.76
N HIS A 133 -15.52 -4.78 -3.64
CA HIS A 133 -14.29 -5.56 -3.45
C HIS A 133 -14.20 -6.25 -2.08
N PHE A 134 -14.59 -5.57 -0.99
CA PHE A 134 -14.69 -6.21 0.34
C PHE A 134 -15.65 -7.42 0.30
N GLN A 135 -16.69 -7.36 -0.53
CA GLN A 135 -17.59 -8.48 -0.75
C GLN A 135 -17.03 -9.53 -1.72
N GLU A 136 -15.91 -9.31 -2.41
CA GLU A 136 -15.18 -10.35 -3.16
C GLU A 136 -14.23 -11.12 -2.25
N ALA A 137 -13.37 -10.43 -1.50
CA ALA A 137 -12.47 -11.01 -0.51
C ALA A 137 -13.21 -11.98 0.46
N VAL A 138 -14.36 -11.56 1.00
CA VAL A 138 -15.23 -12.39 1.87
C VAL A 138 -15.81 -13.64 1.19
N LYS A 139 -15.85 -13.70 -0.15
CA LYS A 139 -16.31 -14.87 -0.92
C LYS A 139 -15.14 -15.78 -1.33
N GLU A 140 -14.00 -15.21 -1.68
CA GLU A 140 -12.79 -15.93 -2.09
C GLU A 140 -12.12 -16.59 -0.88
N ASN A 141 -12.04 -15.87 0.25
CA ASN A 141 -11.63 -16.42 1.55
C ASN A 141 -12.40 -17.71 1.93
N LYS A 142 -13.68 -17.85 1.57
CA LYS A 142 -14.49 -19.05 1.85
C LYS A 142 -14.12 -20.28 1.02
N LEU A 143 -13.34 -20.08 -0.05
CA LEU A 143 -12.71 -21.15 -0.82
C LEU A 143 -11.31 -21.43 -0.25
N HIS A 144 -10.54 -20.38 0.00
CA HIS A 144 -9.16 -20.48 0.51
C HIS A 144 -9.13 -21.13 1.90
N PHE A 145 -9.99 -20.70 2.83
CA PHE A 145 -10.15 -21.26 4.17
C PHE A 145 -10.39 -22.78 4.12
N ARG A 146 -11.32 -23.24 3.27
CA ARG A 146 -11.62 -24.67 3.08
C ARG A 146 -10.52 -25.46 2.36
N ALA A 147 -9.56 -24.78 1.74
CA ALA A 147 -8.36 -25.40 1.20
C ALA A 147 -7.26 -25.55 2.27
N VAL A 148 -7.28 -24.72 3.33
CA VAL A 148 -6.33 -24.75 4.46
C VAL A 148 -6.86 -25.34 5.77
N ASP A 149 -8.17 -25.59 5.87
CA ASP A 149 -8.86 -26.43 6.87
C ASP A 149 -9.10 -27.84 6.26
N PRO A 150 -8.15 -28.79 6.38
CA PRO A 150 -8.26 -30.12 5.78
C PRO A 150 -9.02 -31.14 6.63
N ASP A 151 -9.21 -30.90 7.94
CA ASP A 151 -9.88 -31.83 8.86
C ASP A 151 -11.33 -31.45 9.17
N GLY A 152 -11.69 -30.18 8.97
CA GLY A 152 -13.04 -29.64 9.02
C GLY A 152 -13.49 -29.16 10.40
N ASP A 153 -12.57 -28.84 11.32
CA ASP A 153 -12.93 -28.38 12.66
C ASP A 153 -13.44 -26.92 12.72
N GLY A 154 -13.19 -26.12 11.67
CA GLY A 154 -13.64 -24.74 11.54
C GLY A 154 -12.62 -23.66 11.93
N HIS A 155 -11.39 -24.05 12.22
CA HIS A 155 -10.23 -23.18 12.43
C HIS A 155 -9.08 -23.65 11.52
N VAL A 156 -7.99 -22.87 11.46
CA VAL A 156 -6.78 -23.27 10.73
C VAL A 156 -5.57 -23.14 11.65
N SER A 157 -4.72 -24.16 11.74
CA SER A 157 -3.44 -24.05 12.42
C SER A 157 -2.32 -23.55 11.50
N TRP A 158 -1.30 -22.92 12.09
CA TRP A 158 -0.09 -22.50 11.37
C TRP A 158 0.62 -23.65 10.63
N ASP A 159 0.50 -24.89 11.11
CA ASP A 159 1.11 -26.05 10.46
C ASP A 159 0.31 -26.52 9.22
N GLU A 160 -1.02 -26.44 9.23
CA GLU A 160 -1.85 -26.76 8.07
C GLU A 160 -1.71 -25.71 6.97
N TYR A 161 -1.75 -24.43 7.34
CA TYR A 161 -1.46 -23.33 6.42
C TYR A 161 -0.08 -23.52 5.73
N LYS A 162 0.96 -23.82 6.51
CA LYS A 162 2.32 -24.07 6.02
C LYS A 162 2.42 -25.31 5.10
N VAL A 163 1.70 -26.39 5.40
CA VAL A 163 1.60 -27.56 4.52
C VAL A 163 1.04 -27.15 3.16
N LYS A 164 -0.02 -26.35 3.12
CA LYS A 164 -0.65 -25.91 1.86
C LYS A 164 0.19 -24.88 1.12
N PHE A 165 0.77 -23.90 1.81
CA PHE A 165 1.66 -22.89 1.23
C PHE A 165 2.87 -23.54 0.55
N LEU A 166 3.55 -24.47 1.23
CA LEU A 166 4.68 -25.19 0.62
C LEU A 166 4.23 -26.12 -0.51
N ALA A 167 3.03 -26.70 -0.42
CA ALA A 167 2.46 -27.46 -1.54
C ALA A 167 2.15 -26.60 -2.77
N SER A 168 1.72 -25.34 -2.62
CA SER A 168 1.53 -24.43 -3.77
C SER A 168 2.86 -23.96 -4.37
N LYS A 169 3.94 -23.90 -3.57
CA LYS A 169 5.33 -23.78 -4.05
C LYS A 169 5.94 -25.10 -4.58
N GLY A 170 5.12 -26.14 -4.79
CA GLY A 170 5.50 -27.37 -5.48
C GLY A 170 6.17 -28.47 -4.62
N HIS A 171 6.23 -28.29 -3.30
CA HIS A 171 6.71 -29.34 -2.40
C HIS A 171 5.64 -30.45 -2.19
N ASN A 172 6.06 -31.65 -1.77
CA ASN A 172 5.13 -32.75 -1.53
C ASN A 172 4.40 -32.58 -0.18
N GLU A 173 3.10 -32.24 -0.24
CA GLU A 173 2.17 -32.08 0.88
C GLU A 173 2.33 -33.15 1.98
N ARG A 174 2.50 -34.42 1.59
CA ARG A 174 2.63 -35.54 2.54
C ARG A 174 3.98 -35.57 3.24
N GLU A 175 5.06 -35.26 2.53
CA GLU A 175 6.41 -35.23 3.10
C GLU A 175 6.54 -34.07 4.09
N ILE A 176 5.91 -32.92 3.80
CA ILE A 176 5.82 -31.79 4.73
C ILE A 176 5.02 -32.17 5.98
N ALA A 177 3.83 -32.76 5.81
CA ALA A 177 2.96 -33.15 6.92
C ALA A 177 3.59 -34.24 7.81
N GLU A 178 4.31 -35.20 7.22
CA GLU A 178 5.08 -36.20 7.98
C GLU A 178 6.29 -35.57 8.70
N ALA A 179 7.03 -34.66 8.06
CA ALA A 179 8.16 -33.97 8.68
C ALA A 179 7.73 -33.09 9.87
N ILE A 180 6.70 -32.25 9.73
CA ILE A 180 6.15 -31.42 10.82
C ILE A 180 5.72 -32.29 12.00
N LYS A 181 4.98 -33.37 11.73
CA LYS A 181 4.49 -34.33 12.72
C LYS A 181 5.61 -35.08 13.45
N ASN A 182 6.73 -35.32 12.80
CA ASN A 182 7.93 -35.92 13.39
C ASN A 182 8.86 -34.89 14.07
N HIS A 183 8.55 -33.59 13.96
CA HIS A 183 9.40 -32.46 14.33
C HIS A 183 10.78 -32.46 13.61
N GLU A 184 10.76 -32.85 12.33
CA GLU A 184 11.92 -32.80 11.43
C GLU A 184 12.09 -31.42 10.78
N GLU A 185 13.32 -31.08 10.42
CA GLU A 185 13.68 -29.80 9.80
C GLU A 185 13.24 -29.77 8.31
N LEU A 186 12.31 -28.85 7.99
CA LEU A 186 11.82 -28.66 6.63
C LEU A 186 12.91 -28.03 5.73
N LYS A 187 13.28 -28.75 4.68
CA LYS A 187 14.25 -28.30 3.68
C LYS A 187 13.55 -27.50 2.58
N VAL A 188 13.49 -26.20 2.82
CA VAL A 188 13.12 -25.18 1.83
C VAL A 188 14.29 -24.19 1.72
N ASP A 189 14.32 -23.41 0.66
CA ASP A 189 15.32 -22.35 0.42
C ASP A 189 15.20 -21.15 1.37
N GLU A 190 16.21 -20.29 1.34
CA GLU A 190 16.37 -19.14 2.24
C GLU A 190 15.27 -18.07 2.03
N GLU A 191 14.87 -17.84 0.77
CA GLU A 191 13.75 -16.96 0.39
C GLU A 191 12.42 -17.49 0.95
N THR A 192 12.14 -18.78 0.78
CA THR A 192 10.92 -19.41 1.32
C THR A 192 10.92 -19.44 2.86
N GLN A 193 12.08 -19.56 3.53
CA GLN A 193 12.17 -19.41 4.98
C GLN A 193 11.88 -17.98 5.45
N GLU A 194 12.39 -16.95 4.75
CA GLU A 194 12.11 -15.55 5.08
C GLU A 194 10.62 -15.23 4.89
N VAL A 195 10.02 -15.65 3.78
CA VAL A 195 8.57 -15.49 3.53
C VAL A 195 7.76 -16.21 4.61
N LEU A 196 8.10 -17.45 4.98
CA LEU A 196 7.43 -18.15 6.08
C LEU A 196 7.61 -17.45 7.45
N GLY A 197 8.74 -16.80 7.70
CA GLY A 197 8.95 -15.97 8.89
C GLY A 197 8.00 -14.77 8.91
N ASN A 198 7.98 -14.00 7.82
CA ASN A 198 7.15 -12.81 7.68
C ASN A 198 5.64 -13.13 7.72
N LEU A 199 5.22 -14.25 7.13
CA LEU A 199 3.85 -14.77 7.23
C LEU A 199 3.50 -15.22 8.66
N ARG A 200 4.45 -15.80 9.40
CA ARG A 200 4.23 -16.22 10.80
C ARG A 200 4.05 -15.02 11.74
N ASP A 201 4.82 -13.96 11.55
CA ASP A 201 4.63 -12.73 12.32
C ASP A 201 3.26 -12.10 12.04
N ARG A 202 2.82 -12.11 10.77
CA ARG A 202 1.46 -11.69 10.37
C ARG A 202 0.38 -12.57 11.03
N TRP A 203 0.58 -13.89 11.08
CA TRP A 203 -0.34 -14.85 11.72
C TRP A 203 -0.60 -14.50 13.19
N TYR A 204 0.46 -14.18 13.95
CA TYR A 204 0.36 -13.77 15.36
C TYR A 204 -0.31 -12.40 15.58
N GLN A 205 -0.59 -11.62 14.53
CA GLN A 205 -1.35 -10.36 14.62
C GLN A 205 -2.82 -10.52 14.18
N ALA A 206 -3.12 -11.54 13.37
CA ALA A 206 -4.47 -11.87 12.91
C ALA A 206 -5.29 -12.67 13.94
N ASP A 207 -4.60 -13.45 14.78
CA ASP A 207 -5.13 -14.18 15.95
C ASP A 207 -5.63 -13.19 17.03
N ASN A 208 -6.95 -12.96 17.11
CA ASN A 208 -7.51 -11.91 17.96
C ASN A 208 -7.66 -12.37 19.42
N PRO A 209 -7.54 -11.46 20.41
CA PRO A 209 -7.77 -11.81 21.82
C PRO A 209 -9.17 -12.42 22.05
N PRO A 210 -9.30 -13.66 22.59
CA PRO A 210 -8.26 -14.45 23.24
C PRO A 210 -7.46 -15.37 22.29
N ALA A 211 -6.24 -14.96 21.97
CA ALA A 211 -5.35 -15.66 21.04
C ALA A 211 -5.06 -17.12 21.47
N ASP A 212 -5.29 -18.07 20.57
CA ASP A 212 -5.05 -19.51 20.77
C ASP A 212 -4.23 -20.19 19.65
N LEU A 213 -3.80 -19.39 18.65
CA LEU A 213 -3.04 -19.76 17.46
C LEU A 213 -3.83 -20.49 16.36
N LEU A 214 -5.16 -20.60 16.46
CA LEU A 214 -6.04 -21.27 15.49
C LEU A 214 -7.00 -20.25 14.84
N LEU A 215 -6.65 -19.75 13.65
CA LEU A 215 -7.43 -18.68 13.01
C LEU A 215 -8.82 -19.17 12.57
N THR A 216 -9.88 -18.47 13.00
CA THR A 216 -11.24 -18.65 12.47
C THR A 216 -11.39 -18.07 11.05
N GLU A 217 -12.53 -18.30 10.39
CA GLU A 217 -12.79 -17.81 9.01
C GLU A 217 -12.62 -16.29 8.86
N ASP A 218 -13.03 -15.50 9.85
CA ASP A 218 -12.91 -14.03 9.88
C ASP A 218 -11.48 -13.55 10.19
N GLU A 219 -10.67 -14.37 10.86
CA GLU A 219 -9.28 -14.06 11.22
C GLU A 219 -8.32 -14.47 10.12
N PHE A 220 -8.59 -15.59 9.44
CA PHE A 220 -7.92 -15.95 8.20
C PHE A 220 -8.23 -14.95 7.08
N LEU A 221 -9.47 -14.43 7.02
CA LEU A 221 -9.80 -13.27 6.19
C LEU A 221 -8.91 -12.07 6.56
N SER A 222 -8.77 -11.76 7.85
CA SER A 222 -7.92 -10.64 8.32
C SER A 222 -6.43 -10.85 8.02
N PHE A 223 -5.95 -12.10 7.96
CA PHE A 223 -4.58 -12.47 7.64
C PHE A 223 -4.26 -12.27 6.15
N LEU A 224 -5.15 -12.71 5.26
CA LEU A 224 -5.03 -12.50 3.82
C LEU A 224 -5.29 -11.03 3.45
N HIS A 225 -6.40 -10.48 3.96
CA HIS A 225 -6.96 -9.17 3.66
C HIS A 225 -6.94 -8.27 4.91
N PRO A 226 -5.79 -7.66 5.24
CA PRO A 226 -5.64 -6.81 6.43
C PRO A 226 -6.57 -5.58 6.43
N GLU A 227 -7.03 -5.14 5.26
CA GLU A 227 -8.04 -4.08 5.08
C GLU A 227 -9.40 -4.43 5.71
N HIS A 228 -9.71 -5.72 5.90
CA HIS A 228 -10.92 -6.17 6.58
C HIS A 228 -10.86 -6.04 8.12
N SER A 229 -9.69 -5.80 8.71
CA SER A 229 -9.53 -5.71 10.16
C SER A 229 -8.71 -4.49 10.58
N ARG A 230 -9.32 -3.60 11.36
CA ARG A 230 -8.61 -2.45 11.97
C ARG A 230 -7.38 -2.88 12.80
N GLY A 231 -7.39 -4.10 13.37
CA GLY A 231 -6.23 -4.64 14.07
C GLY A 231 -5.04 -4.89 13.14
N MET A 232 -5.31 -5.48 11.97
CA MET A 232 -4.32 -5.80 10.94
C MET A 232 -3.89 -4.57 10.13
N LEU A 233 -4.80 -3.66 9.80
CA LEU A 233 -4.48 -2.36 9.22
C LEU A 233 -3.56 -1.56 10.15
N LYS A 234 -3.83 -1.54 11.46
CA LYS A 234 -2.96 -0.94 12.48
C LYS A 234 -1.65 -1.71 12.67
N PHE A 235 -1.54 -2.97 12.27
CA PHE A 235 -0.26 -3.69 12.23
C PHE A 235 0.56 -3.27 11.00
N MET A 236 -0.04 -3.27 9.80
CA MET A 236 0.57 -2.76 8.58
C MET A 236 1.14 -1.34 8.74
N VAL A 237 0.36 -0.43 9.34
CA VAL A 237 0.84 0.93 9.65
C VAL A 237 2.07 0.92 10.58
N LYS A 238 2.21 -0.02 11.53
CA LYS A 238 3.44 -0.13 12.35
C LYS A 238 4.64 -0.64 11.55
N GLU A 239 4.43 -1.56 10.61
CA GLU A 239 5.51 -2.05 9.73
C GLU A 239 6.02 -0.90 8.85
N ILE A 240 5.11 -0.16 8.20
CA ILE A 240 5.44 1.04 7.40
C ILE A 240 6.17 2.09 8.25
N PHE A 241 5.73 2.33 9.49
CA PHE A 241 6.45 3.20 10.42
C PHE A 241 7.84 2.67 10.76
N ARG A 242 8.00 1.39 11.11
CA ARG A 242 9.32 0.80 11.44
C ARG A 242 10.33 0.97 10.29
N ASP A 243 9.86 0.89 9.05
CA ASP A 243 10.72 0.86 7.87
C ASP A 243 10.97 2.26 7.26
N LEU A 244 10.29 3.30 7.76
CA LEU A 244 10.44 4.72 7.34
C LEU A 244 10.84 5.71 8.46
N ASP A 245 10.53 5.45 9.74
CA ASP A 245 10.90 6.28 10.90
C ASP A 245 12.40 6.14 11.20
N GLN A 246 13.20 7.15 10.83
CA GLN A 246 14.66 7.07 10.86
C GLN A 246 15.27 7.62 12.15
N ASP A 247 14.58 8.49 12.88
CA ASP A 247 15.06 9.05 14.17
C ASP A 247 14.42 8.42 15.42
N GLY A 248 13.28 7.72 15.26
CA GLY A 248 12.60 6.94 16.27
C GLY A 248 11.56 7.70 17.09
N ASP A 249 11.13 8.90 16.67
CA ASP A 249 10.13 9.70 17.40
C ASP A 249 8.68 9.21 17.24
N LYS A 250 8.42 8.30 16.27
CA LYS A 250 7.12 7.70 15.92
C LYS A 250 6.14 8.62 15.20
N GLN A 251 6.68 9.57 14.46
CA GLN A 251 6.02 10.42 13.50
C GLN A 251 6.80 10.28 12.18
N LEU A 252 6.18 10.50 11.02
CA LEU A 252 6.91 10.53 9.75
C LEU A 252 7.01 11.97 9.28
N SER A 253 8.22 12.53 9.25
CA SER A 253 8.46 13.81 8.59
C SER A 253 8.36 13.66 7.07
N LEU A 254 8.10 14.74 6.34
CA LEU A 254 8.06 14.69 4.87
C LEU A 254 9.32 14.04 4.25
N PRO A 255 10.57 14.33 4.67
CA PRO A 255 11.78 13.64 4.20
C PRO A 255 11.79 12.13 4.41
N GLU A 256 11.18 11.62 5.48
CA GLU A 256 11.10 10.19 5.78
C GLU A 256 9.99 9.52 4.98
N PHE A 257 8.83 10.15 4.87
CA PHE A 257 7.73 9.63 4.04
C PHE A 257 8.09 9.58 2.54
N ILE A 258 8.91 10.52 2.04
CA ILE A 258 9.49 10.48 0.69
C ILE A 258 10.87 9.78 0.64
N SER A 259 11.31 9.13 1.72
CA SER A 259 12.40 8.17 1.62
C SER A 259 11.85 6.85 1.07
N LEU A 260 12.54 6.24 0.11
CA LEU A 260 12.21 4.88 -0.29
C LEU A 260 12.65 3.91 0.82
N PRO A 261 11.90 2.83 1.09
CA PRO A 261 12.28 1.80 2.07
C PRO A 261 13.72 1.30 1.86
N VAL A 262 14.46 1.06 2.95
CA VAL A 262 15.90 0.80 2.89
C VAL A 262 16.23 -0.44 2.05
N GLY A 263 16.93 -0.25 0.92
CA GLY A 263 17.38 -1.33 0.02
C GLY A 263 16.83 -1.28 -1.42
N THR A 264 15.92 -0.35 -1.70
CA THR A 264 15.09 -0.27 -2.93
C THR A 264 15.72 0.34 -4.18
N VAL A 265 16.93 0.93 -4.13
CA VAL A 265 17.53 1.62 -5.30
C VAL A 265 18.91 1.10 -5.64
N GLU A 266 18.98 0.32 -6.71
CA GLU A 266 20.19 0.22 -7.54
C GLU A 266 19.93 0.82 -8.94
N ASN A 267 20.97 1.48 -9.47
CA ASN A 267 21.15 1.92 -10.87
C ASN A 267 20.63 3.33 -11.27
N GLN A 268 21.47 4.03 -12.03
CA GLN A 268 21.32 5.44 -12.42
C GLN A 268 20.19 5.71 -13.45
N GLN A 269 19.46 4.69 -13.88
CA GLN A 269 18.26 4.85 -14.72
C GLN A 269 17.01 5.17 -13.91
N GLY A 270 17.06 5.05 -12.58
CA GLY A 270 15.95 5.42 -11.69
C GLY A 270 15.60 6.91 -11.65
N GLN A 271 16.54 7.81 -11.97
CA GLN A 271 16.40 9.24 -11.58
C GLN A 271 15.08 9.91 -12.01
N ASP A 272 14.61 9.74 -13.25
CA ASP A 272 13.34 10.34 -13.70
C ASP A 272 12.10 9.68 -13.06
N ILE A 273 12.23 8.42 -12.60
CA ILE A 273 11.20 7.66 -11.89
C ILE A 273 11.16 8.08 -10.43
N ASP A 274 12.33 8.13 -9.77
CA ASP A 274 12.54 8.66 -8.42
C ASP A 274 11.94 10.07 -8.30
N ASP A 275 12.24 10.93 -9.28
CA ASP A 275 11.82 12.34 -9.29
C ASP A 275 10.29 12.46 -9.35
N ASN A 276 9.57 11.58 -10.05
CA ASN A 276 8.10 11.58 -10.08
C ASN A 276 7.50 10.91 -8.83
N TRP A 277 8.02 9.77 -8.41
CA TRP A 277 7.60 9.09 -7.19
C TRP A 277 7.73 9.99 -5.94
N VAL A 278 8.78 10.82 -5.86
CA VAL A 278 8.95 11.85 -4.83
C VAL A 278 7.85 12.92 -4.92
N LYS A 279 7.49 13.40 -6.12
CA LYS A 279 6.40 14.38 -6.30
C LYS A 279 5.07 13.81 -5.84
N ASP A 280 4.77 12.57 -6.24
CA ASP A 280 3.48 11.92 -5.96
C ASP A 280 3.32 11.63 -4.46
N ARG A 281 4.35 11.06 -3.80
CA ARG A 281 4.31 10.88 -2.33
C ARG A 281 4.30 12.17 -1.55
N LYS A 282 5.03 13.21 -1.99
CA LYS A 282 4.94 14.54 -1.38
C LYS A 282 3.51 15.10 -1.50
N LYS A 283 2.86 14.91 -2.65
CA LYS A 283 1.47 15.35 -2.86
C LYS A 283 0.50 14.61 -1.95
N GLU A 284 0.59 13.28 -1.85
CA GLU A 284 -0.26 12.51 -0.92
C GLU A 284 -0.04 12.94 0.53
N PHE A 285 1.22 13.15 0.95
CA PHE A 285 1.56 13.70 2.26
C PHE A 285 0.88 15.05 2.52
N GLU A 286 1.10 16.05 1.66
CA GLU A 286 0.65 17.44 1.86
C GLU A 286 -0.86 17.66 1.60
N GLU A 287 -1.51 16.84 0.76
CA GLU A 287 -2.94 17.00 0.41
C GLU A 287 -3.89 16.03 1.14
N LEU A 288 -3.44 14.84 1.55
CA LEU A 288 -4.33 13.76 2.00
C LEU A 288 -3.97 13.10 3.34
N ILE A 289 -2.69 12.97 3.70
CA ILE A 289 -2.29 12.32 4.95
C ILE A 289 -2.19 13.33 6.10
N ASP A 290 -1.38 14.39 5.93
CA ASP A 290 -1.28 15.50 6.87
C ASP A 290 -2.56 16.36 6.83
N SER A 291 -3.60 15.84 7.48
CA SER A 291 -4.95 16.43 7.53
C SER A 291 -5.02 17.65 8.46
N ASN A 292 -3.98 17.90 9.25
CA ASN A 292 -3.93 18.99 10.23
C ASN A 292 -3.01 20.17 9.77
N HIS A 293 -2.11 19.89 8.82
CA HIS A 293 -1.13 20.77 8.18
C HIS A 293 -0.02 21.27 9.12
N ASP A 294 0.50 20.41 10.01
CA ASP A 294 1.69 20.71 10.84
C ASP A 294 3.01 20.17 10.28
N GLY A 295 2.98 19.39 9.19
CA GLY A 295 4.16 18.92 8.46
C GLY A 295 4.73 17.58 8.92
N ILE A 296 3.99 16.84 9.74
CA ILE A 296 4.30 15.47 10.17
C ILE A 296 3.08 14.56 9.95
N VAL A 297 3.32 13.27 9.78
CA VAL A 297 2.26 12.25 9.72
C VAL A 297 2.31 11.41 10.99
N THR A 298 1.22 11.42 11.75
CA THR A 298 1.07 10.54 12.92
C THR A 298 0.55 9.15 12.53
N MET A 299 0.72 8.17 13.43
CA MET A 299 0.14 6.83 13.27
C MET A 299 -1.40 6.85 13.16
N GLU A 300 -2.08 7.82 13.76
CA GLU A 300 -3.53 7.96 13.64
C GLU A 300 -3.95 8.52 12.26
N GLU A 301 -3.21 9.48 11.72
CA GLU A 301 -3.42 9.98 10.36
C GLU A 301 -3.14 8.90 9.30
N LEU A 302 -2.07 8.11 9.46
CA LEU A 302 -1.80 7.00 8.52
C LEU A 302 -2.80 5.84 8.68
N GLU A 303 -3.26 5.52 9.89
CA GLU A 303 -4.42 4.61 10.08
C GLU A 303 -5.68 5.12 9.38
N ASN A 304 -5.97 6.41 9.50
CA ASN A 304 -7.15 7.00 8.89
C ASN A 304 -7.02 7.12 7.36
N TYR A 305 -5.83 7.38 6.81
CA TYR A 305 -5.54 7.39 5.37
C TYR A 305 -5.67 5.99 4.74
N MET A 306 -5.18 4.97 5.45
CA MET A 306 -5.19 3.58 5.02
C MET A 306 -6.56 2.89 5.15
N ASP A 307 -7.50 3.43 5.92
CA ASP A 307 -8.87 2.91 6.00
C ASP A 307 -9.63 3.17 4.68
N PRO A 308 -9.90 2.14 3.86
CA PRO A 308 -10.50 2.32 2.55
C PRO A 308 -12.01 2.60 2.62
N MET A 309 -12.62 2.40 3.81
CA MET A 309 -14.03 2.71 4.10
C MET A 309 -14.19 4.12 4.73
N ASN A 310 -13.11 4.90 4.85
CA ASN A 310 -13.16 6.25 5.35
C ASN A 310 -13.80 7.22 4.34
N GLU A 311 -15.06 7.59 4.61
CA GLU A 311 -15.84 8.55 3.82
C GLU A 311 -15.10 9.87 3.53
N TYR A 312 -14.27 10.37 4.46
CA TYR A 312 -13.54 11.63 4.28
C TYR A 312 -12.47 11.51 3.21
N ASN A 313 -11.73 10.40 3.19
CA ASN A 313 -10.72 10.10 2.17
C ASN A 313 -11.38 9.92 0.82
N ALA A 314 -12.46 9.13 0.75
CA ALA A 314 -13.22 8.93 -0.49
C ALA A 314 -13.76 10.26 -1.07
N LEU A 315 -14.06 11.24 -0.22
CA LEU A 315 -14.48 12.58 -0.65
C LEU A 315 -13.30 13.46 -1.11
N ASN A 316 -12.10 13.29 -0.55
CA ASN A 316 -10.92 14.01 -1.01
C ASN A 316 -10.39 13.42 -2.32
N GLU A 317 -10.36 12.10 -2.42
CA GLU A 317 -10.08 11.34 -3.65
C GLU A 317 -11.02 11.77 -4.79
N ALA A 318 -12.34 11.76 -4.53
CA ALA A 318 -13.34 12.24 -5.48
C ALA A 318 -13.09 13.67 -6.00
N LYS A 319 -12.51 14.56 -5.20
CA LYS A 319 -12.11 15.91 -5.64
C LYS A 319 -10.87 15.87 -6.52
N GLN A 320 -9.85 15.09 -6.14
CA GLN A 320 -8.61 14.97 -6.92
C GLN A 320 -8.88 14.35 -8.29
N MET A 321 -9.65 13.26 -8.37
CA MET A 321 -10.05 12.63 -9.63
C MET A 321 -10.78 13.59 -10.57
N ILE A 322 -11.66 14.45 -10.03
CA ILE A 322 -12.32 15.51 -10.80
C ILE A 322 -11.30 16.58 -11.22
N ALA A 323 -10.49 17.10 -10.29
CA ALA A 323 -9.52 18.17 -10.55
C ALA A 323 -8.42 17.83 -11.57
N ILE A 324 -8.18 16.54 -11.83
CA ILE A 324 -7.25 16.05 -12.87
C ILE A 324 -7.85 16.19 -14.28
N ALA A 325 -9.18 16.22 -14.43
CA ALA A 325 -9.87 16.17 -15.71
C ALA A 325 -10.88 17.33 -15.98
N ASP A 326 -11.29 18.09 -14.96
CA ASP A 326 -12.12 19.31 -15.02
C ASP A 326 -11.35 20.45 -15.72
N GLU A 327 -11.38 20.47 -17.06
CA GLU A 327 -10.69 21.50 -17.85
C GLU A 327 -11.39 22.85 -17.77
N ASN A 328 -12.71 22.81 -17.59
CA ASN A 328 -13.55 24.00 -17.64
C ASN A 328 -13.71 24.68 -16.26
N GLN A 329 -13.19 24.03 -15.20
CA GLN A 329 -13.14 24.48 -13.81
C GLN A 329 -14.52 24.69 -13.16
N ASN A 330 -15.48 23.80 -13.47
CA ASN A 330 -16.82 23.84 -12.88
C ASN A 330 -17.02 22.91 -11.66
N HIS A 331 -16.00 22.14 -11.28
CA HIS A 331 -15.97 21.19 -10.15
C HIS A 331 -16.92 19.98 -10.29
N HIS A 332 -17.24 19.62 -11.53
CA HIS A 332 -17.88 18.37 -11.92
C HIS A 332 -17.07 17.76 -13.07
N LEU A 333 -17.25 16.47 -13.33
CA LEU A 333 -16.63 15.79 -14.46
C LEU A 333 -17.65 15.56 -15.58
N GLU A 334 -17.42 16.10 -16.77
CA GLU A 334 -18.32 15.98 -17.92
C GLU A 334 -18.00 14.75 -18.82
N PRO A 335 -18.94 14.27 -19.66
CA PRO A 335 -18.74 13.09 -20.50
C PRO A 335 -17.59 13.25 -21.51
N GLU A 336 -17.38 14.47 -21.99
CA GLU A 336 -16.28 14.84 -22.87
C GLU A 336 -14.92 14.79 -22.15
N GLU A 337 -14.88 15.19 -20.88
CA GLU A 337 -13.67 15.26 -20.04
C GLU A 337 -13.22 13.86 -19.60
N ILE A 338 -14.13 13.02 -19.09
CA ILE A 338 -13.80 11.63 -18.72
C ILE A 338 -13.31 10.81 -19.92
N LEU A 339 -13.79 11.14 -21.13
CA LEU A 339 -13.26 10.54 -22.36
C LEU A 339 -11.90 11.12 -22.74
N LYS A 340 -11.66 12.42 -22.53
CA LYS A 340 -10.37 13.09 -22.77
C LYS A 340 -9.26 12.51 -21.89
N TYR A 341 -9.56 12.27 -20.62
CA TYR A 341 -8.65 11.79 -19.59
C TYR A 341 -8.81 10.29 -19.28
N SER A 342 -9.36 9.49 -20.21
CA SER A 342 -9.66 8.08 -19.95
C SER A 342 -8.47 7.25 -19.47
N GLU A 343 -7.25 7.65 -19.86
CA GLU A 343 -5.98 7.02 -19.48
C GLU A 343 -5.77 7.04 -17.95
N PHE A 344 -6.21 8.10 -17.27
CA PHE A 344 -6.21 8.19 -15.80
C PHE A 344 -7.28 7.28 -15.16
N PHE A 345 -8.49 7.27 -15.72
CA PHE A 345 -9.63 6.50 -15.16
C PHE A 345 -9.60 5.00 -15.45
N THR A 346 -8.87 4.55 -16.48
CA THR A 346 -8.93 3.15 -16.95
C THR A 346 -7.59 2.56 -17.41
N GLY A 347 -6.46 3.24 -17.16
CA GLY A 347 -5.12 2.83 -17.62
C GLY A 347 -4.93 2.84 -19.15
N SER A 348 -5.98 3.16 -19.91
CA SER A 348 -6.08 2.92 -21.35
C SER A 348 -6.53 4.18 -22.08
N LYS A 349 -5.71 4.61 -23.04
CA LYS A 349 -5.95 5.81 -23.83
C LYS A 349 -7.00 5.58 -24.93
N LEU A 350 -8.22 6.10 -24.70
CA LEU A 350 -9.32 6.00 -25.68
C LEU A 350 -9.33 7.14 -26.70
N MET A 351 -8.52 8.18 -26.47
CA MET A 351 -8.50 9.42 -27.24
C MET A 351 -7.39 9.51 -28.28
N ASP A 352 -7.53 8.67 -29.31
CA ASP A 352 -7.13 9.01 -30.68
C ASP A 352 -8.30 8.91 -31.69
N TYR A 353 -9.49 8.46 -31.26
CA TYR A 353 -10.63 8.31 -32.17
C TYR A 353 -11.36 9.64 -32.49
N ALA A 354 -11.32 10.64 -31.59
CA ALA A 354 -12.07 11.89 -31.75
C ALA A 354 -11.54 12.80 -32.87
N ARG A 355 -10.25 12.69 -33.26
CA ARG A 355 -9.72 13.40 -34.43
C ARG A 355 -10.25 12.81 -35.75
N ASN A 356 -10.37 11.49 -35.82
CA ASN A 356 -10.70 10.79 -37.07
C ASN A 356 -12.20 10.88 -37.43
N VAL A 357 -13.10 10.96 -36.43
CA VAL A 357 -14.55 11.05 -36.69
C VAL A 357 -14.97 12.40 -37.29
N HIS A 358 -14.13 13.45 -37.16
CA HIS A 358 -14.34 14.72 -37.85
C HIS A 358 -13.90 14.73 -39.33
N GLU A 359 -13.44 13.59 -39.88
CA GLU A 359 -13.17 13.40 -41.32
C GLU A 359 -14.17 12.43 -42.01
N GLU A 360 -15.14 11.86 -41.27
CA GLU A 360 -16.16 10.92 -41.81
C GLU A 360 -17.56 11.55 -42.03
N PHE A 361 -17.70 12.88 -41.97
CA PHE A 361 -18.96 13.62 -42.18
C PHE A 361 -18.77 14.93 -42.99
#